data_AF-A0A0Q9YVZ0-F1
#
_entry.id   AF-A0A0Q9YVZ0-F1
#
_cell.length_a   1.000
_cell.length_b   1.000
_cell.length_c   1.000
_cell.angle_alpha   90.00
_cell.angle_beta   90.00
_cell.angle_gamma   90.00
#
_symmetry.space_group_name_H-M   'P 1'
#
loop_
_entity.id
_entity.type
_entity.pdbx_description
1 polymer ?
#
loop_
_entity_poly.entity_id
_entity_poly.type
_entity_poly.pdbx_seq_one_letter_code
_entity_poly.pdbx_strand_id
1 'polypeptide(L)'
;MKNNLTLDALVKKKEQLEARIQNIKAKEAMQQRKDETRRKILVGSYILDKHQKAGSLEKLFLELDKFLFKPYDRELFGFEPRKEEKVPASSPESVGGEYD
;
A
#
# COMPACT_ATOMS: atom_id res chain seq x y z
N MET A 1 -53.53 -2.87 5.19
CA MET A 1 -52.26 -3.39 5.75
C MET A 1 -51.51 -4.31 4.75
N LYS A 2 -51.26 -3.87 3.50
CA LYS A 2 -50.56 -4.71 2.48
C LYS A 2 -49.19 -4.17 2.02
N ASN A 3 -48.74 -3.04 2.56
CA ASN A 3 -47.50 -2.37 2.11
C ASN A 3 -46.25 -2.65 2.98
N ASN A 4 -46.39 -3.20 4.20
CA ASN A 4 -45.23 -3.45 5.07
C ASN A 4 -44.45 -4.71 4.67
N LEU A 5 -45.14 -5.77 4.20
CA LEU A 5 -44.48 -7.02 3.81
C LEU A 5 -43.57 -6.83 2.58
N THR A 6 -43.90 -5.88 1.71
CA THR A 6 -43.09 -5.52 0.54
C THR A 6 -41.91 -4.63 0.91
N LEU A 7 -42.10 -3.70 1.85
CA LEU A 7 -41.02 -2.86 2.38
C LEU A 7 -39.94 -3.70 3.06
N ASP A 8 -40.31 -4.61 3.97
CA ASP A 8 -39.36 -5.48 4.66
C ASP A 8 -38.59 -6.37 3.68
N ALA A 9 -39.25 -6.85 2.62
CA ALA A 9 -38.61 -7.63 1.57
C ALA A 9 -37.61 -6.80 0.75
N LEU A 10 -37.91 -5.52 0.50
CA LEU A 10 -36.99 -4.59 -0.18
C LEU A 10 -35.79 -4.24 0.70
N VAL A 11 -36.01 -4.02 2.00
CA VAL A 11 -34.93 -3.76 2.97
C VAL A 11 -33.98 -4.95 3.06
N LYS A 12 -34.51 -6.18 3.21
CA LYS A 12 -33.68 -7.40 3.21
C LYS A 12 -32.87 -7.57 1.93
N LYS A 13 -33.47 -7.28 0.77
CA LYS A 13 -32.75 -7.31 -0.51
C LYS A 13 -31.65 -6.26 -0.58
N LYS A 14 -31.90 -5.04 -0.06
CA LYS A 14 -30.88 -3.98 0.03
C LYS A 14 -29.71 -4.44 0.88
N GLU A 15 -29.96 -4.95 2.08
CA GLU A 15 -28.90 -5.44 2.98
C GLU A 15 -28.08 -6.57 2.35
N GLN A 16 -28.73 -7.51 1.65
CA GLN A 16 -28.03 -8.57 0.92
C GLN A 16 -27.15 -8.03 -0.21
N LEU A 17 -27.62 -7.03 -0.95
CA LEU A 17 -26.84 -6.39 -2.00
C LEU A 17 -25.68 -5.59 -1.42
N GLU A 18 -25.90 -4.85 -0.33
CA GLU A 18 -24.87 -4.10 0.39
C GLU A 18 -23.74 -5.02 0.85
N ALA A 19 -24.09 -6.15 1.48
CA ALA A 19 -23.13 -7.15 1.92
C ALA A 19 -22.32 -7.74 0.74
N ARG A 20 -22.97 -7.96 -0.42
CA ARG A 20 -22.28 -8.42 -1.64
C ARG A 20 -21.32 -7.37 -2.18
N ILE A 21 -21.75 -6.10 -2.23
CA ILE A 21 -20.91 -4.99 -2.67
C ILE A 21 -19.68 -4.87 -1.78
N GLN A 22 -19.85 -4.88 -0.46
CA GLN A 22 -18.73 -4.80 0.49
C GLN A 22 -17.76 -5.98 0.33
N ASN A 23 -18.27 -7.19 0.12
CA ASN A 23 -17.43 -8.35 -0.14
C ASN A 23 -16.62 -8.23 -1.45
N ILE A 24 -17.22 -7.68 -2.51
CA ILE A 24 -16.52 -7.47 -3.79
C ILE A 24 -15.46 -6.37 -3.62
N LYS A 25 -15.82 -5.22 -3.03
CA LYS A 25 -14.87 -4.13 -2.73
C LYS A 25 -13.68 -4.62 -1.92
N ALA A 26 -13.90 -5.42 -0.88
CA ALA A 26 -12.83 -5.98 -0.06
C ALA A 26 -11.90 -6.92 -0.86
N LYS A 27 -12.46 -7.74 -1.75
CA LYS A 27 -11.66 -8.62 -2.64
C LYS A 27 -10.82 -7.81 -3.63
N GLU A 28 -11.41 -6.78 -4.25
CA GLU A 28 -10.70 -5.91 -5.18
C GLU A 28 -9.57 -5.14 -4.49
N ALA A 29 -9.83 -4.57 -3.31
CA ALA A 29 -8.80 -3.89 -2.52
C ALA A 29 -7.67 -4.85 -2.12
N MET A 30 -7.99 -6.09 -1.75
CA MET A 30 -6.97 -7.12 -1.48
C MET A 30 -6.14 -7.44 -2.72
N GLN A 31 -6.78 -7.57 -3.89
CA GLN A 31 -6.08 -7.84 -5.13
C GLN A 31 -5.18 -6.67 -5.53
N GLN A 32 -5.67 -5.44 -5.42
CA GLN A 32 -4.88 -4.23 -5.68
C GLN A 32 -3.62 -4.17 -4.81
N ARG A 33 -3.75 -4.44 -3.50
CA ARG A 33 -2.59 -4.50 -2.58
C ARG A 33 -1.58 -5.58 -2.98
N LYS A 34 -2.06 -6.76 -3.41
CA LYS A 34 -1.18 -7.83 -3.92
C LYS A 34 -0.45 -7.38 -5.18
N ASP A 35 -1.16 -6.76 -6.12
CA ASP A 35 -0.59 -6.31 -7.38
C ASP A 35 0.41 -5.16 -7.17
N GLU A 36 0.12 -4.23 -6.27
CA GLU A 36 1.04 -3.17 -5.86
C GLU A 36 2.32 -3.71 -5.23
N THR A 37 2.16 -4.68 -4.31
CA THR A 37 3.30 -5.36 -3.68
C THR A 37 4.14 -6.07 -4.74
N ARG A 38 3.48 -6.76 -5.67
CA ARG A 38 4.16 -7.46 -6.78
C ARG A 38 4.90 -6.48 -7.68
N ARG A 39 4.32 -5.34 -8.03
CA ARG A 39 4.97 -4.29 -8.83
C ARG A 39 6.23 -3.77 -8.14
N LYS A 40 6.14 -3.43 -6.85
CA LYS A 40 7.28 -2.93 -6.06
C LYS A 40 8.42 -3.94 -6.01
N ILE A 41 8.11 -5.23 -5.79
CA ILE A 41 9.10 -6.31 -5.80
C ILE A 41 9.78 -6.42 -7.16
N LEU A 42 9.00 -6.47 -8.25
CA LEU A 42 9.56 -6.64 -9.60
C LEU A 42 10.46 -5.46 -10.01
N VAL A 43 10.04 -4.23 -9.70
CA VAL A 43 10.86 -3.03 -9.95
C VAL A 43 12.16 -3.09 -9.14
N GLY A 44 12.08 -3.44 -7.85
CA GLY A 44 13.25 -3.60 -7.00
C GLY A 44 14.22 -4.67 -7.51
N SER A 45 13.71 -5.85 -7.88
CA SER A 45 14.51 -6.93 -8.48
C SER A 45 15.22 -6.49 -9.76
N TYR A 46 14.53 -5.76 -10.62
CA TYR A 46 15.10 -5.26 -11.87
C TYR A 46 16.22 -4.22 -11.63
N ILE A 47 16.00 -3.26 -10.73
CA ILE A 47 17.01 -2.25 -10.39
C ILE A 47 18.26 -2.94 -9.82
N LEU A 48 18.08 -3.90 -8.91
CA LEU A 48 19.18 -4.64 -8.31
C LEU A 48 20.01 -5.38 -9.37
N ASP A 49 19.35 -6.13 -10.27
CA ASP A 49 20.00 -6.86 -11.37
C ASP A 49 20.75 -5.90 -12.31
N LYS A 50 20.14 -4.75 -12.65
CA LYS A 50 20.76 -3.72 -13.49
C LYS A 50 22.06 -3.18 -12.87
N HIS A 51 22.04 -2.82 -11.59
CA HIS A 51 23.23 -2.30 -10.90
C HIS A 51 24.30 -3.37 -10.69
N GLN A 52 23.90 -4.63 -10.45
CA GLN A 52 24.81 -5.76 -10.37
C GLN A 52 25.56 -5.98 -11.68
N LYS A 53 24.86 -6.01 -12.82
CA LYS A 53 25.47 -6.14 -14.15
C LYS A 53 26.37 -4.96 -14.52
N ALA A 54 26.00 -3.76 -14.10
CA ALA A 54 26.77 -2.54 -14.35
C ALA A 54 27.93 -2.32 -13.34
N GLY A 55 28.12 -3.21 -12.35
CA GLY A 55 29.14 -3.04 -11.32
C GLY A 55 28.96 -1.78 -10.46
N SER A 56 27.73 -1.29 -10.31
CA SER A 56 27.41 -0.02 -9.65
C SER A 56 26.55 -0.20 -8.39
N LEU A 57 26.64 -1.36 -7.75
CA LEU A 57 25.89 -1.67 -6.53
C LEU A 57 26.21 -0.70 -5.40
N GLU A 58 27.48 -0.34 -5.20
CA GLU A 58 27.87 0.61 -4.14
C GLU A 58 27.15 1.94 -4.24
N LYS A 59 26.97 2.46 -5.48
CA LYS A 59 26.21 3.70 -5.72
C LYS A 59 24.74 3.54 -5.33
N LEU A 60 24.12 2.40 -5.66
CA LEU A 60 22.75 2.08 -5.26
C LEU A 60 22.60 2.03 -3.73
N PHE A 61 23.53 1.39 -3.02
CA PHE A 61 23.49 1.35 -1.55
C PHE A 61 23.67 2.73 -0.92
N LEU A 62 24.53 3.59 -1.48
CA LEU A 62 24.69 4.98 -1.02
C LEU A 62 23.39 5.79 -1.21
N GLU A 63 22.68 5.57 -2.31
CA GLU A 63 21.37 6.19 -2.55
C GLU A 63 20.29 5.63 -1.61
N LEU A 64 20.29 4.32 -1.34
CA LEU A 64 19.39 3.69 -0.38
C LEU A 64 19.61 4.22 1.05
N ASP A 65 20.86 4.42 1.47
CA ASP A 65 21.18 5.03 2.76
C ASP A 65 20.59 6.45 2.87
N LYS A 66 20.61 7.22 1.77
CA LYS A 66 19.99 8.55 1.72
C LYS A 66 18.46 8.51 1.69
N PHE A 67 17.87 7.45 1.14
CA PHE A 67 16.43 7.30 0.97
C PHE A 67 15.71 6.68 2.18
N LEU A 68 16.33 5.72 2.87
CA LEU A 68 15.71 5.02 3.99
C LEU A 68 15.79 5.85 5.27
N PHE A 69 14.64 6.12 5.88
CA PHE A 69 14.53 6.90 7.13
C PHE A 69 14.22 6.03 8.35
N LYS A 70 13.34 5.04 8.20
CA LYS A 70 12.89 4.22 9.32
C LYS A 70 14.04 3.36 9.84
N PRO A 71 14.29 3.32 11.17
CA PRO A 71 15.39 2.53 11.74
C PRO A 71 15.34 1.05 11.33
N TYR A 72 14.15 0.44 11.39
CA TYR A 72 13.95 -0.95 10.98
C TYR A 72 14.31 -1.19 9.50
N ASP A 73 13.86 -0.30 8.60
CA ASP A 73 14.15 -0.44 7.17
C ASP A 73 15.65 -0.26 6.89
N ARG A 74 16.32 0.65 7.62
CA ARG A 74 17.77 0.90 7.52
C ARG A 74 18.60 -0.30 8.00
N GLU A 75 18.17 -0.94 9.08
CA GLU A 75 18.81 -2.14 9.65
C GLU A 75 18.83 -3.31 8.65
N LEU A 76 17.78 -3.47 7.83
CA LEU A 76 17.73 -4.51 6.79
C LEU A 76 18.89 -4.41 5.77
N PHE A 77 19.50 -3.24 5.63
CA PHE A 77 20.63 -3.00 4.73
C PHE A 77 21.93 -2.72 5.48
N GLY A 78 21.95 -2.87 6.81
CA GLY A 78 23.12 -2.62 7.65
C GLY A 78 23.49 -1.14 7.81
N PHE A 79 22.56 -0.21 7.58
CA PHE A 79 22.82 1.22 7.75
C PHE A 79 22.67 1.66 9.20
N GLU A 80 23.50 2.62 9.62
CA GLU A 80 23.39 3.20 10.97
C GLU A 80 22.05 3.93 11.14
N PRO A 81 21.45 3.92 12.35
CA PRO A 81 20.28 4.74 12.64
C PRO A 81 20.59 6.22 12.39
N ARG A 82 19.67 6.94 11.73
CA ARG A 82 19.82 8.39 11.63
C ARG A 82 19.66 9.01 13.01
N LYS A 83 20.61 9.86 13.39
CA LYS A 83 20.41 10.80 14.50
C LYS A 83 19.17 11.60 14.17
N GLU A 84 18.23 11.69 15.11
CA GLU A 84 16.94 12.36 14.95
C GLU A 84 17.14 13.85 14.68
N GLU A 85 17.48 14.22 13.45
CA GLU A 85 17.13 15.55 12.95
C GLU A 85 15.64 15.50 12.64
N LYS A 86 14.88 16.35 13.35
CA LYS A 86 13.46 16.58 13.11
C LYS A 86 13.27 16.97 11.65
N VAL A 87 13.06 15.99 10.77
CA VAL A 87 12.60 16.24 9.42
C VAL A 87 11.17 16.78 9.55
N PRO A 88 10.86 17.97 9.03
CA PRO A 88 9.51 18.50 9.09
C PRO A 88 8.55 17.50 8.45
N ALA A 89 7.37 17.37 9.05
CA ALA A 89 6.30 16.51 8.59
C ALA A 89 5.88 16.88 7.14
N SER A 90 6.59 16.34 6.16
CA SER A 90 6.11 16.22 4.78
C SER A 90 5.86 14.75 4.52
N SER A 91 4.76 14.26 5.08
CA SER A 91 3.99 13.18 4.49
C SER A 91 3.73 13.55 3.02
N PRO A 92 4.02 12.69 2.03
CA PRO A 92 3.28 12.76 0.80
C PRO A 92 1.88 12.25 1.14
N GLU A 93 0.98 13.20 1.38
CA GLU A 93 -0.47 13.10 1.19
C GLU A 93 -1.04 11.68 1.29
N SER A 94 -1.56 11.36 2.48
CA SER A 94 -2.81 10.62 2.53
C SER A 94 -3.84 11.40 1.72
N VAL A 95 -4.00 11.05 0.44
CA VAL A 95 -5.22 11.38 -0.28
C VAL A 95 -6.34 10.63 0.44
N GLY A 96 -6.98 11.35 1.36
CA GLY A 96 -8.29 11.01 1.87
C GLY A 96 -9.25 11.01 0.69
N GLY A 97 -9.39 9.85 0.06
CA GLY A 97 -10.57 9.52 -0.73
C GLY A 97 -11.65 9.10 0.23
N GLU A 98 -12.44 10.08 0.64
CA GLU A 98 -13.81 9.93 1.11
C GLU A 98 -14.52 8.90 0.23
N TYR A 99 -15.00 7.80 0.81
CA TYR A 99 -15.93 6.88 0.16
C TYR A 99 -17.22 6.91 0.98
N ASP A 100 -18.21 7.60 0.43
CA ASP A 100 -19.64 7.34 0.66
C ASP A 100 -20.00 5.88 0.32
#